data_AF-A0A0C2CX25-F1
#
_entry.id   AF-A0A0C2CX25-F1
#
_cell.length_a   1.000
_cell.length_b   1.000
_cell.length_c   1.000
_cell.angle_alpha   90.00
_cell.angle_beta   90.00
_cell.angle_gamma   90.00
#
_symmetry.space_group_name_H-M   'P 1'
#
loop_
_entity.id
_entity.type
_entity.pdbx_description
1 polymer ?
#
loop_
_entity_poly.entity_id
_entity_poly.type
_entity_poly.pdbx_seq_one_letter_code
_entity_poly.pdbx_strand_id
1 'polypeptide(L)'
;MSSPDRFVSSPDLRRAVEGLDMVPLEDHHSVASLLQQVLNKLDTIVPRLHLLESSSELLIERTGAILAKNRPNSICVFCSSEENNDGHHSTRCTKFSDPVSRTSTAVTAKSPAALVA
;
A
#
# COMPACT_ATOMS: atom_id res chain seq x y z
N MET A 1 50.78 -38.13 56.70
CA MET A 1 49.38 -38.20 57.21
C MET A 1 48.49 -38.12 55.99
N SER A 2 48.04 -39.28 55.49
CA SER A 2 47.26 -39.37 54.25
C SER A 2 45.77 -39.25 54.56
N SER A 3 45.08 -38.31 53.92
CA SER A 3 43.63 -38.19 53.95
C SER A 3 43.00 -39.40 53.28
N PRO A 4 42.00 -40.08 53.88
CA PRO A 4 41.29 -41.13 53.20
C PRO A 4 40.22 -40.49 52.29
N ASP A 5 40.30 -40.83 51.01
CA ASP A 5 39.22 -40.67 50.04
C ASP A 5 37.92 -41.18 50.66
N ARG A 6 37.00 -40.24 50.94
CA ARG A 6 35.59 -40.58 51.14
C ARG A 6 35.10 -41.09 49.79
N PHE A 7 35.19 -42.40 49.58
CA PHE A 7 34.36 -43.09 48.61
C PHE A 7 32.91 -42.74 48.94
N VAL A 8 32.35 -41.80 48.17
CA VAL A 8 30.91 -41.55 48.14
C VAL A 8 30.29 -42.89 47.78
N SER A 9 29.76 -43.58 48.79
CA SER A 9 29.22 -44.91 48.61
C SER A 9 28.06 -44.82 47.62
N SER A 10 28.07 -45.74 46.68
CA SER A 10 27.22 -45.85 45.49
C SER A 10 25.68 -45.85 45.67
N PRO A 11 25.06 -45.85 46.87
CA PRO A 11 23.61 -45.65 46.99
C PRO A 11 23.17 -44.19 46.93
N ASP A 12 23.96 -43.26 47.48
CA ASP A 12 23.53 -41.85 47.60
C ASP A 12 23.64 -41.13 46.26
N LEU A 13 24.66 -41.46 45.46
CA LEU A 13 24.78 -41.01 44.08
C LEU A 13 23.64 -41.57 43.22
N ARG A 14 23.28 -42.85 43.38
CA ARG A 14 22.12 -43.44 42.68
C ARG A 14 20.83 -42.77 43.08
N ARG A 15 20.61 -42.53 44.38
CA ARG A 15 19.40 -41.86 44.88
C ARG A 15 19.32 -40.40 44.44
N ALA A 16 20.46 -39.72 44.31
CA ALA A 16 20.54 -38.38 43.74
C ALA A 16 20.25 -38.38 42.23
N VAL A 17 20.76 -39.35 41.47
CA VAL A 17 20.48 -39.50 40.04
C VAL A 17 19.02 -39.91 39.78
N GLU A 18 18.48 -40.85 40.57
CA GLU A 18 17.06 -41.22 40.57
C GLU A 18 16.19 -40.03 40.99
N GLY A 19 16.65 -39.18 41.91
CA GLY A 19 15.96 -37.94 42.30
C GLY A 19 15.99 -36.83 41.23
N LEU A 20 16.96 -36.86 40.30
CA LEU A 20 16.99 -35.97 39.13
C LEU A 20 16.04 -36.43 38.02
N ASP A 21 15.78 -37.73 37.92
CA ASP A 21 14.77 -38.33 37.01
C ASP A 21 13.33 -38.10 37.52
N MET A 22 13.19 -37.66 38.78
CA MET A 22 11.92 -37.33 39.45
C MET A 22 11.58 -35.83 39.39
N VAL A 23 12.34 -35.02 38.65
CA VAL A 23 11.87 -33.67 38.29
C VAL A 23 10.73 -33.87 37.30
N PRO A 24 9.48 -33.46 37.62
CA PRO A 24 8.38 -33.68 36.71
C PRO A 24 8.69 -32.94 35.41
N LEU A 25 8.73 -33.68 34.30
CA LEU A 25 8.64 -33.16 32.94
C LEU A 25 7.28 -32.47 32.80
N GLU A 26 7.10 -31.30 33.41
CA GLU A 26 5.87 -30.55 33.28
C GLU A 26 5.78 -30.02 31.85
N ASP A 27 4.98 -30.76 31.08
CA ASP A 27 4.19 -30.29 29.95
C ASP A 27 4.91 -29.99 28.62
N HIS A 28 6.09 -30.58 28.40
CA HIS A 28 6.79 -30.52 27.10
C HIS A 28 5.93 -30.98 25.91
N HIS A 29 5.05 -31.96 26.11
CA HIS A 29 4.14 -32.43 25.07
C HIS A 29 3.09 -31.37 24.68
N SER A 30 2.54 -30.66 25.67
CA SER A 30 1.57 -29.59 25.43
C SER A 30 2.23 -28.39 24.73
N VAL A 31 3.46 -28.04 25.13
CA VAL A 31 4.26 -27.01 24.46
C VAL A 31 4.59 -27.42 23.01
N ALA A 32 5.01 -28.66 22.78
CA ALA A 32 5.29 -29.19 21.44
C ALA A 32 4.04 -29.18 20.55
N SER A 33 2.88 -29.58 21.09
CA SER A 33 1.60 -29.54 20.41
C SER A 33 1.19 -28.12 20.02
N LEU A 34 1.37 -27.16 20.93
CA LEU A 34 1.09 -25.75 20.67
C LEU A 34 2.02 -25.18 19.59
N LEU A 35 3.31 -25.48 19.64
CA LEU A 35 4.28 -25.09 18.62
C LEU A 35 3.90 -25.66 17.25
N GLN A 36 3.52 -26.94 17.19
CA GLN A 36 3.07 -27.56 15.94
C GLN A 36 1.81 -26.88 15.41
N GLN A 37 0.87 -26.50 16.28
CA GLN A 37 -0.33 -25.78 15.88
C GLN A 37 0.00 -24.39 15.33
N VAL A 38 0.95 -23.67 15.95
CA VAL A 38 1.43 -22.38 15.46
C VAL A 38 2.10 -22.53 14.10
N LEU A 39 2.97 -23.53 13.92
CA LEU A 39 3.63 -23.82 12.64
C LEU A 39 2.60 -24.09 11.53
N ASN A 40 1.61 -24.95 11.80
CA ASN A 40 0.54 -25.24 10.83
C ASN A 40 -0.27 -23.99 10.45
N LYS A 41 -0.50 -23.09 11.41
CA LYS A 41 -1.17 -21.80 11.14
C LYS A 41 -0.28 -20.90 10.29
N LEU A 42 1.02 -20.83 10.56
CA LEU A 42 1.97 -20.05 9.78
C LEU A 42 2.09 -20.57 8.34
N ASP A 43 2.14 -21.90 8.16
CA ASP A 43 2.13 -22.54 6.82
C ASP A 43 0.90 -22.18 6.00
N THR A 44 -0.21 -21.85 6.67
CA THR A 44 -1.44 -21.40 6.01
C THR A 44 -1.44 -19.88 5.76
N ILE A 45 -0.93 -19.09 6.71
CA ILE A 45 -0.99 -17.62 6.67
C ILE A 45 0.05 -17.05 5.70
N VAL A 46 1.29 -17.57 5.70
CA VAL A 46 2.39 -17.04 4.90
C VAL A 46 2.08 -17.05 3.39
N PRO A 47 1.57 -18.15 2.79
CA PRO A 47 1.21 -18.14 1.38
C PRO A 47 0.06 -17.17 1.05
N ARG A 48 -0.89 -17.01 1.99
CA ARG A 48 -2.01 -16.07 1.82
C ARG A 48 -1.54 -14.62 1.85
N LEU A 49 -0.56 -14.30 2.69
CA LEU A 49 0.06 -12.97 2.71
C LEU A 49 0.80 -12.68 1.41
N HIS A 50 1.60 -13.63 0.91
CA HIS A 50 2.26 -13.46 -0.40
C HIS A 50 1.27 -13.28 -1.54
N LEU A 51 0.17 -14.04 -1.55
CA LEU A 51 -0.88 -13.87 -2.55
C LEU A 51 -1.54 -12.48 -2.45
N LEU A 52 -1.80 -12.01 -1.22
CA LEU A 52 -2.38 -10.70 -0.98
C LEU A 52 -1.45 -9.57 -1.42
N GLU A 53 -0.16 -9.67 -1.12
CA GLU A 53 0.88 -8.73 -1.54
C GLU A 53 0.94 -8.66 -3.07
N SER A 54 1.06 -9.80 -3.74
CA SER A 54 1.08 -9.89 -5.21
C SER A 54 -0.20 -9.31 -5.84
N SER A 55 -1.35 -9.58 -5.22
CA SER A 55 -2.65 -9.05 -5.70
C SER A 55 -2.72 -7.53 -5.52
N SER A 56 -2.19 -7.01 -4.41
CA SER A 56 -2.13 -5.57 -4.13
C SER A 56 -1.25 -4.84 -5.14
N GLU A 57 -0.07 -5.37 -5.45
CA GLU A 57 0.83 -4.82 -6.47
C GLU A 57 0.15 -4.73 -7.84
N LEU A 58 -0.52 -5.80 -8.27
CA LEU A 58 -1.28 -5.81 -9.52
C LEU A 58 -2.43 -4.79 -9.53
N LEU A 59 -3.12 -4.60 -8.40
CA LEU A 59 -4.17 -3.60 -8.29
C LEU A 59 -3.61 -2.19 -8.38
N ILE A 60 -2.47 -1.92 -7.74
CA ILE A 60 -1.79 -0.62 -7.81
C ILE A 60 -1.39 -0.32 -9.26
N GLU A 61 -0.75 -1.29 -9.94
CA GLU A 61 -0.33 -1.14 -11.34
C GLU A 61 -1.52 -0.85 -12.26
N ARG A 62 -2.57 -1.68 -12.18
CA ARG A 62 -3.77 -1.54 -13.02
C ARG A 62 -4.51 -0.25 -12.77
N THR A 63 -4.65 0.13 -11.49
CA THR A 63 -5.31 1.38 -11.12
C THR A 63 -4.50 2.58 -11.60
N GLY A 64 -3.17 2.54 -11.49
CA GLY A 64 -2.28 3.55 -12.04
C GLY A 64 -2.44 3.72 -13.56
N ALA A 65 -2.50 2.60 -14.30
CA ALA A 65 -2.73 2.63 -15.75
C ALA A 65 -4.09 3.23 -16.13
N ILE A 66 -5.15 2.87 -15.39
CA ILE A 66 -6.50 3.43 -15.61
C ILE A 66 -6.50 4.94 -15.33
N LEU A 67 -5.91 5.38 -14.23
CA LEU A 67 -5.83 6.80 -13.88
C LEU A 67 -5.01 7.59 -14.91
N ALA A 68 -3.90 7.04 -15.39
CA ALA A 68 -3.09 7.68 -16.44
C ALA A 68 -3.87 7.84 -17.75
N LYS A 69 -4.62 6.81 -18.17
CA LYS A 69 -5.44 6.84 -19.37
C LYS A 69 -6.63 7.80 -19.27
N ASN A 70 -7.19 7.95 -18.07
CA ASN A 70 -8.31 8.85 -17.79
C ASN A 70 -7.86 10.22 -17.27
N ARG A 71 -6.58 10.56 -17.40
CA ARG A 71 -6.10 11.90 -17.04
C ARG A 71 -6.87 12.92 -17.89
N PRO A 72 -7.48 13.95 -17.29
CA PRO A 72 -8.20 14.97 -18.04
C PRO A 72 -7.23 15.67 -18.99
N ASN A 73 -7.50 15.59 -20.29
CA ASN A 73 -6.80 16.38 -21.30
C ASN A 73 -7.64 17.61 -21.61
N SER A 74 -7.01 18.78 -21.71
CA SER A 74 -7.71 19.97 -22.18
C SER A 74 -8.09 19.82 -23.65
N ILE A 75 -9.33 20.17 -23.99
CA ILE A 75 -9.82 20.20 -25.38
C ILE A 75 -9.18 21.39 -26.14
N CYS A 76 -8.86 22.45 -25.41
CA CYS A 76 -8.17 23.64 -25.88
C CYS A 76 -6.65 23.45 -25.74
N VAL A 77 -5.93 23.61 -26.84
CA VAL A 77 -4.46 23.50 -26.88
C VAL A 77 -3.73 24.63 -26.13
N PHE A 78 -4.45 25.72 -25.82
CA PHE A 78 -3.90 26.91 -25.16
C PHE A 78 -4.11 26.92 -23.64
N CYS A 79 -4.99 26.06 -23.12
CA CYS A 79 -5.35 26.01 -21.71
C CYS A 79 -4.85 24.69 -21.12
N SER A 80 -4.40 24.69 -19.86
CA SER A 80 -4.20 23.43 -19.14
C SER A 80 -5.54 22.73 -18.90
N SER A 81 -5.51 21.45 -18.49
CA SER A 81 -6.72 20.71 -18.10
C SER A 81 -7.47 21.37 -16.95
N GLU A 82 -6.76 22.06 -16.04
CA GLU A 82 -7.32 22.79 -14.90
C GLU A 82 -7.93 24.13 -15.31
N GLU A 83 -7.50 24.70 -16.43
CA GLU A 83 -8.02 25.96 -16.96
C GLU A 83 -9.21 25.75 -17.90
N ASN A 84 -9.30 24.57 -18.52
CA ASN A 84 -10.39 24.19 -19.43
C ASN A 84 -11.52 23.44 -18.69
N ASN A 85 -12.06 24.04 -17.63
CA ASN A 85 -13.16 23.44 -16.86
C ASN A 85 -14.50 23.47 -17.60
N ASP A 86 -14.69 24.45 -18.48
CA ASP A 86 -15.89 24.65 -19.31
C ASP A 86 -15.86 23.82 -20.61
N GLY A 87 -14.78 23.07 -20.86
CA GLY A 87 -14.66 22.19 -22.02
C GLY A 87 -14.57 22.93 -23.36
N HIS A 88 -14.17 24.20 -23.37
CA HIS A 88 -14.10 24.96 -24.62
C HIS A 88 -13.03 24.39 -25.56
N HIS A 89 -13.33 24.44 -26.86
CA HIS A 89 -12.35 24.19 -27.91
C HIS A 89 -11.45 25.40 -28.13
N SER A 90 -10.26 25.20 -28.70
CA SER A 90 -9.25 26.25 -28.97
C SER A 90 -9.81 27.48 -29.70
N THR A 91 -10.80 27.29 -30.58
CA THR A 91 -11.47 28.36 -31.33
C THR A 91 -12.32 29.30 -30.46
N ARG A 92 -12.71 28.87 -29.26
CA ARG A 92 -13.47 29.65 -28.28
C ARG A 92 -12.61 30.09 -27.09
N CYS A 93 -11.30 29.89 -27.16
CA CYS A 93 -10.39 30.25 -26.08
C CYS A 93 -10.32 31.77 -25.91
N THR A 94 -10.60 32.25 -24.69
CA THR A 94 -10.56 33.69 -24.36
C THR A 94 -9.13 34.22 -24.23
N LYS A 95 -8.16 33.36 -23.88
CA LYS A 95 -6.72 33.70 -23.86
C LYS A 95 -6.16 33.90 -25.27
N PHE A 96 -6.67 33.15 -26.24
CA PHE A 96 -6.20 33.18 -27.61
C PHE A 96 -7.39 33.30 -28.56
N SER A 97 -8.04 34.47 -28.52
CA SER A 97 -9.09 34.76 -29.50
C SER A 97 -8.46 34.82 -30.89
N ASP A 98 -8.97 33.98 -31.79
CA ASP A 98 -8.68 34.07 -33.22
C ASP A 98 -8.89 35.53 -33.67
N PRO A 99 -7.91 36.17 -34.34
CA PRO A 99 -8.06 37.52 -34.86
C PRO A 99 -9.37 37.72 -35.65
N VAL A 100 -9.87 36.68 -36.33
CA VAL A 100 -11.16 36.73 -37.06
C VAL A 100 -12.35 36.78 -36.10
N SER A 101 -12.30 36.10 -34.96
CA SER A 101 -13.34 36.18 -33.91
C SER A 101 -13.40 37.56 -33.24
N ARG A 102 -12.29 38.30 -33.18
CA ARG A 102 -12.27 39.70 -32.73
C ARG A 102 -13.00 40.64 -33.70
N THR A 103 -13.03 40.32 -35.00
CA THR A 103 -13.73 41.16 -35.98
C THR A 103 -15.26 41.02 -35.92
N SER A 104 -15.82 39.87 -35.57
CA SER A 104 -17.28 39.71 -35.48
C SER A 104 -17.92 40.41 -34.28
N THR A 105 -17.21 40.54 -33.15
CA THR A 105 -17.73 41.21 -31.94
C THR A 105 -17.44 42.72 -31.92
N ALA A 106 -16.43 43.19 -32.66
CA ALA A 106 -16.17 44.62 -32.82
C ALA A 106 -17.16 45.31 -33.77
N VAL A 107 -17.74 44.58 -34.73
CA VAL A 107 -18.70 45.12 -35.70
C VAL A 107 -20.09 45.34 -35.07
N THR A 108 -20.47 44.56 -34.06
CA THR A 108 -21.76 44.72 -33.36
C THR A 108 -21.72 45.71 -32.19
N ALA A 109 -20.52 46.10 -31.72
CA ALA A 109 -20.35 47.03 -30.59
C ALA A 109 -20.14 48.51 -30.99
N LYS A 110 -20.18 48.84 -32.29
CA LYS A 110 -20.05 50.21 -32.81
C LYS A 110 -21.23 50.59 -33.71
N SER A 111 -22.41 50.73 -33.11
CA SER A 111 -23.43 51.63 -33.67
C SER A 111 -23.40 52.93 -32.85
N PRO A 112 -22.87 54.04 -33.39
CA PRO A 112 -23.01 55.34 -32.74
C PRO A 112 -24.44 55.81 -32.94
N ALA A 113 -25.18 55.98 -31.84
CA ALA A 113 -26.40 56.78 -31.83
C ALA A 113 -26.02 58.23 -32.14
N ALA A 114 -26.12 58.61 -33.42
CA ALA A 114 -25.99 59.98 -33.87
C ALA A 114 -27.34 60.69 -33.73
N LEU A 115 -27.38 61.60 -32.76
CA LEU A 115 -27.98 62.93 -32.78
C LEU A 115 -28.79 63.29 -34.06
N VAL A 116 -30.10 63.51 -33.94
CA VAL A 116 -30.86 64.43 -34.80
C VAL A 116 -31.82 65.23 -33.90
N ALA A 117 -31.86 66.52 -34.21
CA ALA A 117 -32.49 67.65 -33.52
C ALA A 117 -33.97 67.52 -33.20
#